data_AF-W4Q203-F1
#
_entry.id   AF-W4Q203-F1
#
_cell.length_a   1.000
_cell.length_b   1.000
_cell.length_c   1.000
_cell.angle_alpha   90.00
_cell.angle_beta   90.00
_cell.angle_gamma   90.00
#
_symmetry.space_group_name_H-M   'P 1'
#
loop_
_entity.id
_entity.type
_entity.pdbx_description
1 polymer ?
#
loop_
_entity_poly.entity_id
_entity_poly.type
_entity_poly.pdbx_seq_one_letter_code
_entity_poly.pdbx_strand_id
1 'polypeptide(L)'
;MSETTLSKDLNFSVYEFKYSLQVVEKLLTKKEELKKVINKIEEIILKSINDNGLAKEVIAEKKTNLSKLDNIILLNEDDIEWVIELGTEVVTLLNVQNRLFTNLQLHCSRKINSGTAASDLMTAAYLIDYGRNLLLDILT
;
A
#
# COMPACT_ATOMS: atom_id res chain seq x y z
N MET A 1 3.75 -1.64 43.01
CA MET A 1 3.48 -1.28 41.60
C MET A 1 2.57 -2.36 41.06
N SER A 2 1.29 -2.05 40.89
CA SER A 2 0.18 -2.98 41.15
C SER A 2 -0.85 -2.98 40.03
N GLU A 3 -1.06 -4.17 39.43
CA GLU A 3 -2.22 -4.66 38.63
C GLU A 3 -2.74 -3.85 37.43
N THR A 4 -2.70 -2.52 37.46
CA THR A 4 -3.21 -1.64 36.40
C THR A 4 -2.33 -1.61 35.16
N THR A 5 -1.00 -1.72 35.30
CA THR A 5 -0.08 -1.78 34.16
C THR A 5 -0.23 -3.09 33.39
N LEU A 6 -0.28 -4.21 34.10
CA LEU A 6 -0.43 -5.54 33.50
C LEU A 6 -1.74 -5.68 32.72
N SER A 7 -2.83 -5.11 33.22
CA SER A 7 -4.13 -5.12 32.53
C SER A 7 -4.16 -4.24 31.27
N LYS A 8 -3.34 -3.19 31.21
CA LYS A 8 -3.25 -2.31 30.04
C LYS A 8 -2.42 -2.98 28.94
N ASP A 9 -1.28 -3.55 29.30
CA ASP A 9 -0.38 -4.22 28.35
C ASP A 9 -1.07 -5.42 27.68
N LEU A 10 -1.88 -6.18 28.42
CA LEU A 10 -2.68 -7.27 27.87
C LEU A 10 -3.76 -6.77 26.89
N ASN A 11 -4.42 -5.65 27.22
CA ASN A 11 -5.44 -5.05 26.35
C ASN A 11 -4.83 -4.47 25.07
N PHE A 12 -3.62 -3.90 25.13
CA PHE A 12 -2.89 -3.44 23.95
C PHE A 12 -2.52 -4.60 23.03
N SER A 13 -1.97 -5.69 23.56
CA SER A 13 -1.60 -6.88 22.76
C SER A 13 -2.82 -7.53 22.06
N VAL A 14 -3.98 -7.58 22.73
CA VAL A 14 -5.22 -8.09 22.12
C VAL A 14 -5.76 -7.17 21.03
N TYR A 15 -5.67 -5.85 21.22
CA TYR A 15 -6.07 -4.88 20.20
C TYR A 15 -5.14 -4.96 18.97
N GLU A 16 -3.82 -4.97 19.20
CA GLU A 16 -2.81 -5.10 18.15
C GLU A 16 -2.99 -6.38 17.36
N PHE A 17 -3.23 -7.51 18.04
CA PHE A 17 -3.53 -8.78 17.39
C PHE A 17 -4.76 -8.70 16.49
N LYS A 18 -5.89 -8.19 17.00
CA LYS A 18 -7.14 -8.07 16.23
C LYS A 18 -6.98 -7.14 15.02
N TYR A 19 -6.29 -6.02 15.20
CA TYR A 19 -6.02 -5.08 14.12
C TYR A 19 -5.10 -5.68 13.06
N SER A 20 -4.01 -6.33 13.48
CA SER A 20 -3.07 -6.99 12.58
C SER A 20 -3.73 -8.12 11.79
N LEU A 21 -4.55 -8.96 12.44
CA LEU A 21 -5.35 -9.98 11.79
C LEU A 21 -6.26 -9.38 10.71
N GLN A 22 -7.03 -8.35 11.06
CA GLN A 22 -7.92 -7.66 10.12
C GLN A 22 -7.17 -7.10 8.91
N VAL A 23 -6.04 -6.44 9.13
CA VAL A 23 -5.23 -5.85 8.06
C VAL A 23 -4.69 -6.94 7.12
N VAL A 24 -4.20 -8.06 7.67
CA VAL A 24 -3.69 -9.19 6.87
C VAL A 24 -4.82 -9.85 6.06
N GLU A 25 -5.97 -10.11 6.68
CA GLU A 25 -7.14 -10.68 5.98
C GLU A 25 -7.60 -9.79 4.83
N LYS A 26 -7.76 -8.49 5.08
CA LYS A 26 -8.17 -7.54 4.04
C LYS A 26 -7.13 -7.44 2.93
N LEU A 27 -5.84 -7.42 3.26
CA LEU A 27 -4.78 -7.48 2.27
C LEU A 27 -4.92 -8.72 1.37
N LEU A 28 -5.15 -9.91 1.95
CA LEU A 28 -5.29 -11.14 1.16
C LEU A 28 -6.44 -11.06 0.14
N THR A 29 -7.54 -10.37 0.49
CA THR A 29 -8.67 -10.17 -0.43
C THR A 29 -8.45 -9.07 -1.48
N LYS A 30 -7.63 -8.06 -1.18
CA LYS A 30 -7.47 -6.85 -2.02
C LYS A 30 -6.16 -6.80 -2.80
N LYS A 31 -5.16 -7.61 -2.47
CA LYS A 31 -3.80 -7.54 -3.05
C LYS A 31 -3.78 -7.66 -4.58
N GLU A 32 -4.62 -8.53 -5.15
CA GLU A 32 -4.70 -8.71 -6.60
C GLU A 32 -5.27 -7.47 -7.32
N GLU A 33 -6.25 -6.81 -6.69
CA GLU A 33 -6.85 -5.57 -7.20
C GLU A 33 -5.83 -4.43 -7.14
N LEU A 34 -5.14 -4.28 -6.00
CA LEU A 34 -4.08 -3.30 -5.80
C LEU A 34 -2.95 -3.48 -6.83
N LYS A 35 -2.54 -4.72 -7.10
CA LYS A 35 -1.51 -5.06 -8.09
C LYS A 35 -1.93 -4.65 -9.51
N LYS A 36 -3.18 -4.91 -9.89
CA LYS A 36 -3.72 -4.49 -11.20
C LYS A 36 -3.71 -2.97 -11.36
N VAL A 37 -4.07 -2.23 -10.31
CA VAL A 37 -4.06 -0.76 -10.31
C VAL A 37 -2.65 -0.23 -10.54
N ILE A 38 -1.67 -0.73 -9.78
CA ILE A 38 -0.29 -0.26 -9.86
C ILE A 38 0.33 -0.57 -11.23
N ASN A 39 0.10 -1.77 -11.77
CA ASN A 39 0.58 -2.13 -13.11
C ASN A 39 -0.02 -1.21 -14.19
N LYS A 40 -1.32 -0.88 -14.12
CA LYS A 40 -1.95 0.05 -15.07
C LYS A 40 -1.42 1.48 -14.95
N ILE A 41 -1.19 1.96 -13.73
CA ILE A 41 -0.58 3.28 -13.50
C ILE A 41 0.83 3.31 -14.10
N GLU A 42 1.63 2.27 -13.89
CA GLU A 42 2.96 2.13 -14.49
C GLU A 42 2.90 2.18 -16.02
N GLU A 43 2.01 1.40 -16.66
CA GLU A 43 1.87 1.42 -18.12
C GLU A 43 1.57 2.83 -18.65
N ILE A 44 0.67 3.56 -17.98
CA ILE A 44 0.31 4.92 -18.38
C ILE A 44 1.47 5.90 -18.17
N ILE A 45 2.15 5.81 -17.02
CA ILE A 45 3.26 6.69 -16.66
C ILE A 45 4.49 6.42 -17.53
N LEU A 46 4.83 5.16 -17.80
CA LEU A 46 5.94 4.79 -18.69
C LEU A 46 5.67 5.21 -20.14
N LYS A 47 4.41 5.19 -20.60
CA LYS A 47 4.03 5.69 -21.94
C LYS A 47 4.07 7.22 -22.03
N SER A 48 3.73 7.93 -20.95
CA SER A 48 3.65 9.40 -20.94
C SER A 48 4.98 10.07 -20.57
N ILE A 49 5.88 9.38 -19.89
CA ILE A 49 7.22 9.85 -19.53
C ILE A 49 8.24 9.22 -20.48
N ASN A 50 8.42 9.82 -21.67
CA ASN A 50 9.49 9.44 -22.59
C ASN A 50 10.91 9.73 -22.06
N ASP A 51 11.05 10.36 -20.89
CA ASP A 51 12.34 10.69 -20.30
C ASP A 51 12.22 10.93 -18.80
N ASN A 52 12.68 9.97 -17.97
CA ASN A 52 13.10 10.16 -16.56
C ASN A 52 13.42 8.79 -15.92
N GLY A 53 14.72 8.47 -15.80
CA GLY A 53 15.20 7.26 -15.10
C GLY A 53 14.72 7.18 -13.64
N LEU A 54 14.51 8.32 -12.98
CA LEU A 54 14.07 8.39 -11.59
C LEU A 54 12.67 7.80 -11.36
N ALA A 55 11.76 7.96 -12.33
CA ALA A 55 10.41 7.37 -12.24
C ALA A 55 10.46 5.84 -12.36
N LYS A 56 11.37 5.30 -13.18
CA LYS A 56 11.57 3.86 -13.35
C LYS A 56 12.15 3.21 -12.09
N GLU A 57 13.15 3.83 -11.46
CA GLU A 57 13.73 3.33 -10.21
C GLU A 57 12.71 3.34 -9.07
N VAL A 58 11.95 4.44 -8.93
CA VAL A 58 10.88 4.53 -7.93
C VAL A 58 9.82 3.46 -8.17
N ILE A 59 9.42 3.18 -9.42
CA ILE A 59 8.46 2.11 -9.70
C ILE A 59 9.05 0.72 -9.42
N ALA A 60 10.31 0.47 -9.77
CA ALA A 60 10.98 -0.81 -9.57
C ALA A 60 11.13 -1.17 -8.08
N GLU A 61 11.61 -0.22 -7.26
CA GLU A 61 11.72 -0.39 -5.80
C GLU A 61 10.35 -0.72 -5.17
N LYS A 62 9.28 -0.13 -5.71
CA LYS A 62 7.92 -0.31 -5.19
C LYS A 62 7.28 -1.62 -5.65
N LYS A 63 7.66 -2.13 -6.83
CA LYS A 63 7.37 -3.51 -7.25
C LYS A 63 7.99 -4.53 -6.31
N THR A 64 9.25 -4.35 -5.93
CA THR A 64 9.91 -5.22 -4.94
C THR A 64 9.12 -5.25 -3.63
N ASN A 65 8.60 -4.10 -3.19
CA ASN A 65 7.79 -4.02 -1.97
C ASN A 65 6.39 -4.65 -2.14
N LEU A 66 5.77 -4.63 -3.32
CA LEU A 66 4.54 -5.38 -3.59
C LEU A 66 4.79 -6.89 -3.64
N SER A 67 5.90 -7.33 -4.22
CA SER A 67 6.26 -8.75 -4.23
C SER A 67 6.51 -9.29 -2.82
N LYS A 68 6.87 -8.43 -1.85
CA LYS A 68 6.90 -8.82 -0.43
C LYS A 68 5.50 -9.13 0.12
N LEU A 69 4.46 -8.42 -0.34
CA LEU A 69 3.07 -8.76 0.00
C LEU A 69 2.63 -10.11 -0.60
N ASP A 70 3.21 -10.54 -1.72
CA ASP A 70 2.95 -11.86 -2.32
C ASP A 70 3.53 -13.00 -1.45
N ASN A 71 4.60 -12.73 -0.69
CA ASN A 71 5.26 -13.68 0.19
C ASN A 71 4.61 -13.80 1.57
N ILE A 72 3.54 -13.06 1.82
CA ILE A 72 2.73 -13.21 3.02
C ILE A 72 1.90 -14.50 2.86
N ILE A 73 2.43 -15.58 3.45
CA ILE A 73 1.82 -16.92 3.46
C ILE A 73 0.74 -16.98 4.55
N LEU A 74 -0.22 -17.89 4.35
CA LEU A 74 -1.37 -18.22 5.21
C LEU A 74 -1.10 -18.03 6.70
N LEU A 75 -2.07 -17.38 7.35
CA LEU A 75 -2.12 -17.13 8.79
C LEU A 75 -1.90 -18.41 9.58
N ASN A 76 -0.85 -18.43 10.42
CA ASN A 76 -0.83 -19.30 11.59
C ASN A 76 -1.51 -18.52 12.72
N GLU A 77 -2.83 -18.64 12.84
CA GLU A 77 -3.66 -17.87 13.78
C GLU A 77 -3.31 -18.12 15.26
N ASP A 78 -2.56 -19.20 15.54
CA ASP A 78 -2.14 -19.60 16.88
C ASP A 78 -0.90 -18.83 17.40
N ASP A 79 -0.18 -18.11 16.52
CA ASP A 79 1.02 -17.33 16.88
C ASP A 79 0.72 -15.83 16.91
N ILE A 80 0.32 -15.35 18.09
CA ILE A 80 -0.07 -13.95 18.33
C ILE A 80 1.07 -12.98 17.98
N GLU A 81 2.30 -13.30 18.38
CA GLU A 81 3.46 -12.41 18.16
C GLU A 81 3.78 -12.32 16.67
N TRP A 82 3.78 -13.45 15.98
CA TRP A 82 3.97 -13.50 14.53
C TRP A 82 2.88 -12.73 13.76
N VAL A 83 1.60 -12.85 14.16
CA VAL A 83 0.50 -12.09 13.53
C VAL A 83 0.67 -10.59 13.73
N ILE A 84 1.11 -10.14 14.92
CA ILE A 84 1.36 -8.72 15.20
C ILE A 84 2.51 -8.17 14.35
N GLU A 85 3.62 -8.91 14.26
CA GLU A 85 4.77 -8.54 13.43
C GLU A 85 4.37 -8.45 11.95
N LEU A 86 3.64 -9.44 11.46
CA LEU A 86 3.16 -9.48 10.09
C LEU A 86 2.22 -8.30 9.78
N GLY A 87 1.28 -7.98 10.67
CA GLY A 87 0.41 -6.82 10.52
C GLY A 87 1.21 -5.50 10.48
N THR A 88 2.26 -5.38 11.29
CA THR A 88 3.16 -4.22 11.29
C THR A 88 3.92 -4.08 9.97
N GLU A 89 4.43 -5.20 9.44
CA GLU A 89 5.08 -5.23 8.13
C GLU A 89 4.11 -4.82 7.02
N VAL A 90 2.88 -5.35 7.03
CA VAL A 90 1.84 -4.98 6.06
C VAL A 90 1.55 -3.49 6.11
N VAL A 91 1.30 -2.92 7.30
CA VAL A 91 1.05 -1.47 7.45
C VAL A 91 2.22 -0.65 6.92
N THR A 92 3.45 -1.08 7.17
CA THR A 92 4.66 -0.42 6.67
C THR A 92 4.71 -0.45 5.14
N LEU A 93 4.47 -1.60 4.52
CA LEU A 93 4.45 -1.75 3.07
C LEU A 93 3.33 -0.94 2.42
N LEU A 94 2.13 -0.92 3.01
CA LEU A 94 1.00 -0.11 2.52
C LEU A 94 1.29 1.39 2.62
N ASN A 95 1.94 1.85 3.68
CA ASN A 95 2.37 3.24 3.82
C ASN A 95 3.40 3.65 2.74
N VAL A 96 4.29 2.73 2.36
CA VAL A 96 5.21 2.95 1.24
C VAL A 96 4.44 3.10 -0.08
N GLN A 97 3.37 2.31 -0.29
CA GLN A 97 2.51 2.46 -1.48
C GLN A 97 1.73 3.78 -1.48
N ASN A 98 1.24 4.23 -0.32
CA ASN A 98 0.54 5.52 -0.23
C ASN A 98 1.46 6.71 -0.60
N ARG A 99 2.73 6.65 -0.19
CA ARG A 99 3.75 7.64 -0.60
C ARG A 99 3.99 7.62 -2.11
N LEU A 100 4.02 6.43 -2.73
CA LEU A 100 4.10 6.31 -4.19
C LEU A 100 2.92 7.03 -4.85
N PHE A 101 1.69 6.69 -4.46
CA PHE A 101 0.49 7.35 -4.99
C PHE A 101 0.49 8.87 -4.78
N THR A 102 1.03 9.36 -3.68
CA THR A 102 1.22 10.81 -3.43
C THR A 102 2.16 11.44 -4.46
N ASN A 103 3.33 10.84 -4.66
CA ASN A 103 4.31 11.35 -5.61
C ASN A 103 3.82 11.29 -7.05
N LEU A 104 3.10 10.21 -7.42
CA LEU A 104 2.53 10.06 -8.76
C LEU A 104 1.43 11.10 -9.02
N GLN A 105 0.58 11.38 -8.04
CA GLN A 105 -0.44 12.43 -8.17
C GLN A 105 0.20 13.80 -8.38
N LEU A 106 1.24 14.13 -7.60
CA LEU A 106 2.00 15.38 -7.77
C LEU A 106 2.61 15.48 -9.18
N HIS A 107 3.15 14.39 -9.71
CA HIS A 107 3.67 14.35 -11.08
C HIS A 107 2.56 14.59 -12.12
N CYS A 108 1.45 13.86 -12.01
CA CYS A 108 0.31 13.99 -12.93
C CYS A 108 -0.23 15.42 -12.94
N SER A 109 -0.43 16.03 -11.76
CA SER A 109 -0.90 17.41 -11.64
C SER A 109 0.03 18.42 -12.33
N ARG A 110 1.36 18.26 -12.16
CA ARG A 110 2.34 19.13 -12.85
C ARG A 110 2.28 19.01 -14.36
N LYS A 111 2.11 17.78 -14.88
CA LYS A 111 2.06 17.52 -16.32
C LYS A 111 0.74 17.96 -16.97
N ILE A 112 -0.39 17.72 -16.31
CA ILE A 112 -1.71 18.22 -16.74
C ILE A 112 -1.68 19.74 -16.89
N ASN A 113 -1.12 20.44 -15.90
CA ASN A 113 -1.00 21.90 -15.94
C ASN A 113 -0.05 22.42 -17.03
N SER A 114 0.86 21.57 -17.55
CA SER A 114 1.75 21.90 -18.67
C SER A 114 1.17 21.60 -20.06
N GLY A 115 -0.08 21.14 -20.16
CA GLY A 115 -0.79 20.94 -21.43
C GLY A 115 -0.41 19.67 -22.22
N THR A 116 0.33 18.72 -21.61
CA THR A 116 0.70 17.45 -22.24
C THR A 116 -0.34 16.36 -21.93
N ALA A 117 -0.85 15.68 -22.97
CA ALA A 117 -1.67 14.46 -22.93
C ALA A 117 -2.68 14.34 -21.75
N ALA A 118 -3.74 15.13 -21.79
CA ALA A 118 -4.72 15.24 -20.71
C ALA A 118 -5.48 13.94 -20.38
N SER A 119 -5.81 13.08 -21.35
CA SER A 119 -6.67 11.89 -21.11
C SER A 119 -5.99 10.79 -20.30
N ASP A 120 -4.73 10.50 -20.63
CA ASP A 120 -4.00 9.38 -20.04
C ASP A 120 -3.60 9.73 -18.61
N LEU A 121 -3.17 10.97 -18.37
CA LEU A 121 -2.86 11.46 -17.03
C LEU A 121 -4.11 11.59 -16.14
N MET A 122 -5.28 11.92 -16.71
CA MET A 122 -6.55 11.86 -15.98
C MET A 122 -6.91 10.41 -15.60
N THR A 123 -6.68 9.46 -16.49
CA THR A 123 -6.88 8.03 -16.20
C THR A 123 -5.94 7.55 -15.09
N ALA A 124 -4.67 7.95 -15.13
CA ALA A 124 -3.71 7.68 -14.06
C ALA A 124 -4.15 8.30 -12.73
N ALA A 125 -4.64 9.54 -12.73
CA ALA A 125 -5.14 10.19 -11.52
C ALA A 125 -6.32 9.42 -10.90
N TYR A 126 -7.27 8.98 -11.72
CA TYR A 126 -8.39 8.14 -11.26
C TYR A 126 -7.91 6.82 -10.66
N LEU A 127 -6.95 6.15 -11.31
CA LEU A 127 -6.37 4.90 -10.81
C LEU A 127 -5.60 5.11 -9.50
N ILE A 128 -4.91 6.24 -9.35
CA ILE A 128 -4.22 6.62 -8.11
C ILE A 128 -5.22 6.78 -6.96
N ASP A 129 -6.31 7.50 -7.17
CA ASP A 129 -7.34 7.72 -6.14
C ASP A 129 -8.02 6.40 -5.76
N TYR A 130 -8.35 5.56 -6.73
CA TYR A 130 -8.87 4.23 -6.48
C TYR A 130 -7.86 3.34 -5.74
N GLY A 131 -6.58 3.38 -6.11
CA GLY A 131 -5.51 2.68 -5.42
C GLY A 131 -5.39 3.09 -3.95
N ARG A 132 -5.54 4.38 -3.64
CA ARG A 132 -5.57 4.88 -2.25
C ARG A 132 -6.80 4.39 -1.49
N ASN A 133 -7.96 4.34 -2.12
CA ASN A 133 -9.16 3.77 -1.48
C ASN A 133 -8.95 2.29 -1.15
N LEU A 134 -8.30 1.52 -2.03
CA LEU A 134 -7.94 0.13 -1.71
C LEU A 134 -6.96 0.04 -0.53
N LEU A 135 -5.99 0.95 -0.42
CA LEU A 135 -5.09 0.99 0.74
C LEU A 135 -5.84 1.34 2.03
N LEU A 136 -6.76 2.32 1.98
CA LEU A 136 -7.58 2.71 3.12
C LEU A 136 -8.50 1.57 3.55
N ASP A 137 -9.18 0.91 2.62
CA ASP A 137 -10.04 -0.24 2.89
C ASP A 137 -9.27 -1.35 3.62
N ILE A 138 -7.98 -1.57 3.30
CA ILE A 138 -7.14 -2.56 4.01
C ILE A 138 -6.80 -2.11 5.44
N LEU A 139 -6.59 -0.80 5.65
CA LEU A 139 -6.14 -0.23 6.92
C LEU A 139 -7.27 0.10 7.91
N THR A 140 -8.51 0.27 7.45
CA THR A 140 -9.68 0.63 8.27
C THR A 140 -10.67 -0.51 8.32
#